data_AF-A0A9D4SMD7-F1
#
_entry.id   AF-A0A9D4SMD7-F1
#
_cell.length_a   1.000
_cell.length_b   1.000
_cell.length_c   1.000
_cell.angle_alpha   90.00
_cell.angle_beta   90.00
_cell.angle_gamma   90.00
#
_symmetry.space_group_name_H-M   'P 1'
#
loop_
_entity.id
_entity.type
_entity.pdbx_description
1 polymer ?
#
loop_
_entity_poly.entity_id
_entity_poly.type
_entity_poly.pdbx_seq_one_letter_code
_entity_poly.pdbx_strand_id
1 'polypeptide(L)'
;MFHAYLEAAGGIDWNDARCASVLVSMLGREGQRKYFASAELEEARTTPSNAASVPAFAPHSLAPAASKFDSLVKQLDRLFTASTNPLVERHKFTSRRQLPGESFLEYVTVLKEKAVRCKFGLMYAERVRDQIIHGTSNSRVREKLLAYGEELSLEKAE
;
A
#
# COMPACT_ATOMS: atom_id res chain seq x y z
N MET A 1 8.55 3.41 14.10
CA MET A 1 9.29 2.71 15.17
C MET A 1 10.81 2.92 15.08
N PHE A 2 11.44 2.76 13.91
CA PHE A 2 12.91 2.93 13.81
C PHE A 2 13.41 4.36 14.04
N HIS A 3 12.71 5.40 13.56
CA HIS A 3 13.08 6.80 13.84
C HIS A 3 13.09 7.13 15.35
N ALA A 4 12.10 6.65 16.10
CA ALA A 4 12.07 6.81 17.55
C ALA A 4 13.23 6.06 18.26
N TYR A 5 13.66 4.92 17.71
CA TYR A 5 14.86 4.24 18.18
C TYR A 5 16.13 5.05 17.88
N LEU A 6 16.26 5.63 16.68
CA LEU A 6 17.40 6.51 16.37
C LEU A 6 17.44 7.69 17.33
N GLU A 7 16.32 8.36 17.59
CA GLU A 7 16.25 9.47 18.55
C GLU A 7 16.69 9.04 19.96
N ALA A 8 16.16 7.91 20.46
CA ALA A 8 16.51 7.40 21.79
C ALA A 8 17.97 6.94 21.90
N ALA A 9 18.56 6.44 20.81
CA ALA A 9 19.93 5.95 20.77
C ALA A 9 20.97 7.05 20.47
N GLY A 10 20.57 8.32 20.34
CA GLY A 10 21.46 9.40 19.90
C GLY A 10 21.90 9.27 18.44
N GLY A 11 21.09 8.59 17.63
CA GLY A 11 21.33 8.30 16.22
C GLY A 11 21.11 9.48 15.27
N ILE A 12 20.72 10.65 15.78
CA ILE A 12 20.58 11.89 15.01
C ILE A 12 21.93 12.29 14.39
N ASP A 13 23.04 11.98 15.08
CA ASP A 13 24.40 12.30 14.63
C ASP A 13 25.05 11.18 13.80
N TRP A 14 24.35 10.07 13.55
CA TRP A 14 24.91 8.96 12.80
C TRP A 14 24.94 9.27 11.30
N ASN A 15 26.00 8.85 10.62
CA ASN A 15 26.04 8.94 9.18
C ASN A 15 25.03 7.97 8.53
N ASP A 16 24.64 8.31 7.31
CA ASP A 16 23.64 7.61 6.52
C ASP A 16 23.94 6.10 6.34
N ALA A 17 25.22 5.76 6.12
CA ALA A 17 25.66 4.36 5.99
C ALA A 17 25.46 3.57 7.29
N ARG A 18 25.75 4.17 8.44
CA ARG A 18 25.57 3.55 9.76
C ARG A 18 24.09 3.32 10.05
N CYS A 19 23.23 4.31 9.79
CA CYS A 19 21.78 4.16 9.94
C CYS A 19 21.23 3.02 9.07
N ALA A 20 21.68 2.92 7.81
CA ALA A 20 21.28 1.86 6.90
C ALA A 20 21.74 0.46 7.40
N SER A 21 22.99 0.32 7.82
CA SER A 21 23.51 -0.95 8.33
C SER A 21 22.79 -1.42 9.59
N VAL A 22 22.46 -0.50 10.50
CA VAL A 22 21.72 -0.81 11.73
C VAL A 22 20.26 -1.19 11.39
N LEU A 23 19.63 -0.52 10.43
CA LEU A 23 18.28 -0.90 10.01
C LEU A 23 18.25 -2.33 9.44
N VAL A 24 19.20 -2.69 8.58
CA VAL A 24 19.30 -4.05 8.01
C VAL A 24 19.57 -5.10 9.08
N SER A 25 20.40 -4.80 10.09
CA SER A 25 20.69 -5.74 11.18
C SER A 25 19.45 -6.05 12.02
N MET A 26 18.52 -5.10 12.15
CA MET A 26 17.27 -5.25 12.90
C MET A 26 16.17 -6.04 12.19
N LEU A 27 16.29 -6.34 10.88
CA LEU A 27 15.27 -7.07 10.11
C LEU A 27 15.15 -8.56 10.49
N GLY A 28 16.09 -9.11 11.26
CA GLY A 28 16.19 -10.54 11.52
C GLY A 28 16.52 -11.36 10.28
N ARG A 29 16.70 -12.68 10.42
CA ARG A 29 17.21 -13.55 9.33
C ARG A 29 16.31 -13.55 8.10
N GLU A 30 15.01 -13.74 8.27
CA GLU A 30 14.07 -13.80 7.14
C GLU A 30 13.89 -12.43 6.47
N GLY A 31 13.94 -11.34 7.24
CA GLY A 31 13.85 -9.99 6.70
C GLY A 31 15.07 -9.64 5.86
N GLN A 32 16.27 -9.96 6.37
CA GLN A 32 17.53 -9.81 5.64
C GLN A 32 17.55 -10.64 4.36
N ARG A 33 17.16 -11.93 4.44
CA ARG A 33 17.13 -12.82 3.26
C ARG A 33 16.26 -12.25 2.13
N LYS A 34 15.07 -11.75 2.46
CA LYS A 34 14.17 -11.11 1.47
C LYS A 34 14.74 -9.82 0.90
N TYR A 35 15.36 -8.99 1.75
CA TYR A 35 15.99 -7.75 1.33
C TYR A 35 17.13 -8.00 0.33
N PHE A 36 18.11 -8.86 0.69
CA PHE A 36 19.25 -9.14 -0.19
C PHE A 36 18.84 -9.81 -1.50
N ALA A 37 17.93 -10.78 -1.45
CA ALA A 37 17.41 -11.41 -2.67
C ALA A 37 16.72 -10.39 -3.61
N SER A 38 16.03 -9.38 -3.05
CA SER A 38 15.43 -8.31 -3.86
C SER A 38 16.45 -7.34 -4.44
N ALA A 39 17.54 -7.07 -3.71
CA ALA A 39 18.62 -6.19 -4.16
C ALA A 39 19.40 -6.84 -5.31
N GLU A 40 19.70 -8.14 -5.21
CA GLU A 40 20.32 -8.93 -6.28
C GLU A 40 19.47 -8.93 -7.57
N LEU A 41 18.13 -9.04 -7.43
CA LEU A 41 17.21 -8.98 -8.57
C LEU A 41 17.12 -7.59 -9.22
N GLU A 42 17.22 -6.51 -8.44
CA GLU A 42 17.23 -5.15 -8.96
C GLU A 42 18.57 -4.84 -9.65
N GLU A 43 19.69 -5.24 -9.06
CA GLU A 43 21.02 -5.12 -9.67
C GLU A 43 21.05 -5.83 -11.03
N ALA A 44 20.52 -7.05 -11.12
CA ALA A 44 20.41 -7.82 -12.36
C ALA A 44 19.52 -7.16 -13.44
N ARG A 45 18.55 -6.33 -13.07
CA ARG A 45 17.72 -5.55 -14.02
C ARG A 45 18.43 -4.29 -14.52
N THR A 46 19.29 -3.71 -13.70
CA THR A 46 20.06 -2.51 -14.06
C THR A 46 21.34 -2.78 -14.82
N THR A 47 21.88 -4.00 -14.81
CA THR A 47 23.05 -4.35 -15.63
C THR A 47 22.65 -4.37 -17.11
N PRO A 48 23.15 -3.43 -17.94
CA PRO A 48 22.88 -3.51 -19.37
C PRO A 48 23.68 -4.67 -19.93
N SER A 49 22.99 -5.69 -20.43
CA SER A 49 23.57 -6.67 -21.34
C SER A 49 23.85 -5.98 -22.67
N ASN A 50 24.95 -5.22 -22.77
CA ASN A 50 25.85 -5.22 -23.93
C ASN A 50 26.96 -4.16 -23.80
N ALA A 51 28.17 -4.60 -24.17
CA ALA A 51 29.34 -3.78 -24.36
C ALA A 51 29.17 -2.81 -25.55
N ALA A 52 29.29 -1.51 -25.29
CA ALA A 52 29.79 -0.52 -26.25
C ALA A 52 30.17 0.76 -25.48
N SER A 53 31.48 0.98 -25.39
CA SER A 53 32.10 2.18 -24.87
C SER A 53 31.72 3.43 -25.68
N VAL A 54 31.06 4.40 -25.03
CA VAL A 54 31.03 5.79 -25.47
C VAL A 54 31.14 6.69 -24.23
N PRO A 55 32.13 7.61 -24.13
CA PRO A 55 32.19 8.55 -23.03
C PRO A 55 31.28 9.74 -23.35
N ALA A 56 30.05 9.71 -22.83
CA ALA A 56 29.14 10.86 -22.91
C ALA A 56 29.29 11.70 -21.63
N PHE A 57 29.88 12.88 -21.81
CA PHE A 57 29.93 13.98 -20.86
C PHE A 57 28.48 14.32 -20.43
N ALA A 58 28.12 14.03 -19.18
CA ALA A 58 26.82 14.41 -18.61
C ALA A 58 27.01 15.58 -17.65
N PRO A 59 26.21 16.67 -17.76
CA PRO A 59 26.31 17.79 -16.86
C PRO A 59 25.89 17.34 -15.46
N HIS A 60 26.64 17.77 -14.45
CA HIS A 60 26.35 17.51 -13.04
C HIS A 60 24.93 17.98 -12.69
N SER A 61 24.01 17.03 -12.61
CA SER A 61 22.68 17.24 -12.05
C SER A 61 22.82 17.27 -10.52
N LEU A 62 22.63 18.45 -9.92
CA LEU A 62 22.50 18.63 -8.47
C LEU A 62 21.11 18.16 -7.98
N ALA A 63 20.75 16.90 -8.25
CA ALA A 63 19.76 16.25 -7.41
C ALA A 63 20.45 15.95 -6.07
N PRO A 64 19.91 16.36 -4.90
CA PRO A 64 20.47 15.92 -3.63
C PRO A 64 20.45 14.39 -3.67
N ALA A 65 21.63 13.77 -3.57
CA ALA A 65 21.76 12.32 -3.55
C ALA A 65 20.80 11.80 -2.48
N ALA A 66 19.75 11.10 -2.90
CA ALA A 66 18.78 10.55 -1.97
C ALA A 66 19.55 9.70 -0.96
N SER A 67 19.35 9.94 0.34
CA SER A 67 20.11 9.24 1.37
C SER A 67 19.92 7.73 1.19
N LYS A 68 20.99 6.96 1.38
CA LYS A 68 20.98 5.50 1.28
C LYS A 68 20.00 4.92 2.29
N PHE A 69 19.90 5.54 3.46
CA PHE A 69 18.94 5.23 4.49
C PHE A 69 17.49 5.43 4.01
N ASP A 70 17.14 6.58 3.44
CA ASP A 70 15.77 6.83 2.95
C ASP A 70 15.39 5.89 1.81
N SER A 71 16.36 5.58 0.94
CA SER A 71 16.18 4.64 -0.16
C SER A 71 15.94 3.22 0.36
N LEU A 72 16.70 2.80 1.39
CA LEU A 72 16.52 1.54 2.09
C LEU A 72 15.15 1.45 2.76
N VAL A 73 14.73 2.48 3.49
CA VAL A 73 13.41 2.52 4.15
C VAL A 73 12.29 2.34 3.11
N LYS A 74 12.34 3.08 1.99
CA LYS A 74 11.36 2.94 0.90
C LYS A 74 11.34 1.54 0.28
N GLN A 75 12.51 0.91 0.13
CA GLN A 75 12.59 -0.45 -0.40
C GLN A 75 11.99 -1.46 0.58
N LEU A 76 12.30 -1.34 1.88
CA LEU A 76 11.73 -2.19 2.92
C LEU A 76 10.21 -2.00 3.01
N ASP A 77 9.71 -0.76 2.94
CA ASP A 77 8.28 -0.50 2.89
C ASP A 77 7.63 -1.22 1.71
N ARG A 78 8.22 -1.20 0.50
CA ARG A 78 7.68 -1.93 -0.66
C ARG A 78 7.69 -3.45 -0.47
N LEU A 79 8.73 -3.99 0.16
CA LEU A 79 8.91 -5.44 0.35
C LEU A 79 8.02 -6.00 1.46
N PHE A 80 7.84 -5.24 2.54
CA PHE A 80 7.20 -5.70 3.77
C PHE A 80 5.82 -5.11 4.01
N THR A 81 5.43 -4.05 3.30
CA THR A 81 4.00 -3.76 3.14
C THR A 81 3.41 -5.00 2.48
N ALA A 82 2.44 -5.62 3.14
CA ALA A 82 1.73 -6.77 2.61
C ALA A 82 1.43 -6.47 1.13
N SER A 83 1.98 -7.25 0.21
CA SER A 83 1.62 -7.18 -1.19
C SER A 83 0.17 -7.62 -1.28
N THR A 84 -0.74 -6.72 -0.93
CA THR A 84 -2.19 -6.93 -0.99
C THR A 84 -2.46 -7.08 -2.46
N ASN A 85 -2.69 -8.32 -2.91
CA ASN A 85 -3.13 -8.57 -4.26
C ASN A 85 -4.49 -7.86 -4.40
N PRO A 86 -4.58 -6.76 -5.18
CA PRO A 86 -5.79 -5.98 -5.23
C PRO A 86 -6.96 -6.82 -5.76
N LEU A 87 -6.70 -7.84 -6.59
CA LEU A 87 -7.73 -8.75 -7.08
C LEU A 87 -8.31 -9.61 -5.96
N VAL A 88 -7.47 -10.09 -5.04
CA VAL A 88 -7.94 -10.88 -3.88
C VAL A 88 -8.78 -10.00 -2.96
N GLU A 89 -8.33 -8.79 -2.69
CA GLU A 89 -9.08 -7.86 -1.83
C GLU A 89 -10.40 -7.42 -2.47
N ARG A 90 -10.38 -7.14 -3.78
CA ARG A 90 -11.60 -6.86 -4.56
C ARG A 90 -12.56 -8.03 -4.54
N HIS A 91 -12.09 -9.26 -4.70
CA HIS A 91 -12.93 -10.45 -4.60
C HIS A 91 -13.57 -10.56 -3.20
N LYS A 92 -12.79 -10.41 -2.12
CA LYS A 92 -13.31 -10.40 -0.75
C LYS A 92 -14.36 -9.30 -0.53
N PHE A 93 -14.13 -8.12 -1.10
CA PHE A 93 -15.06 -6.99 -1.05
C PHE A 93 -16.36 -7.32 -1.79
N THR A 94 -16.29 -7.77 -3.04
CA THR A 94 -17.48 -8.08 -3.85
C THR A 94 -18.28 -9.26 -3.32
N SER A 95 -17.62 -10.21 -2.65
CA SER A 95 -18.27 -11.37 -2.02
C SER A 95 -18.94 -11.03 -0.69
N ARG A 96 -18.70 -9.85 -0.12
CA ARG A 96 -19.24 -9.47 1.18
C ARG A 96 -20.75 -9.15 1.09
N ARG A 97 -21.57 -9.89 1.83
CA ARG A 97 -23.02 -9.69 2.02
C ARG A 97 -23.30 -9.48 3.50
N GLN A 98 -24.28 -8.64 3.85
CA GLN A 98 -24.70 -8.39 5.23
C GLN A 98 -25.04 -9.72 5.93
N LEU A 99 -24.43 -9.95 7.10
CA LEU A 99 -24.59 -11.19 7.84
C LEU A 99 -25.96 -11.24 8.55
N PRO A 100 -26.50 -12.43 8.87
CA PRO A 100 -27.69 -12.54 9.70
C PRO A 100 -27.44 -11.89 11.07
N GLY A 101 -28.31 -10.96 11.48
CA GLY A 101 -28.20 -10.24 12.75
C GLY A 101 -27.19 -9.09 12.75
N GLU A 102 -26.42 -8.88 11.68
CA GLU A 102 -25.53 -7.72 11.55
C GLU A 102 -26.33 -6.45 11.26
N SER A 103 -26.03 -5.38 11.98
CA SER A 103 -26.68 -4.08 11.73
C SER A 103 -26.21 -3.49 10.39
N PHE A 104 -27.05 -2.63 9.81
CA PHE A 104 -26.71 -1.96 8.55
C PHE A 104 -25.42 -1.12 8.67
N LEU A 105 -25.25 -0.41 9.78
CA LEU A 105 -24.08 0.44 10.01
C LEU A 105 -22.78 -0.36 10.18
N GLU A 106 -22.84 -1.50 10.89
CA GLU A 106 -21.69 -2.41 10.98
C GLU A 106 -21.29 -2.95 9.61
N TYR A 107 -22.28 -3.35 8.81
CA TYR A 107 -22.05 -3.83 7.45
C TYR A 107 -21.34 -2.78 6.58
N VAL A 108 -21.83 -1.54 6.57
CA VAL A 108 -21.24 -0.40 5.86
C VAL A 108 -19.81 -0.13 6.34
N THR A 109 -19.59 -0.14 7.66
CA THR A 109 -18.27 0.11 8.27
C THR A 109 -17.26 -0.93 7.79
N VAL A 110 -17.62 -2.22 7.85
CA VAL A 110 -16.76 -3.33 7.38
C VAL A 110 -16.50 -3.24 5.88
N LEU A 111 -17.47 -2.80 5.07
CA LEU A 111 -17.27 -2.58 3.63
C LEU A 111 -16.23 -1.49 3.36
N LYS A 112 -16.30 -0.35 4.06
CA LYS A 112 -15.32 0.73 3.93
C LYS A 112 -13.91 0.27 4.24
N GLU A 113 -13.73 -0.45 5.34
CA GLU A 113 -12.44 -1.01 5.75
C GLU A 113 -11.86 -2.00 4.73
N LYS A 114 -12.72 -2.77 4.06
CA LYS A 114 -12.30 -3.66 2.97
C LYS A 114 -11.93 -2.89 1.71
N ALA A 115 -12.70 -1.87 1.36
CA ALA A 115 -12.47 -1.06 0.17
C ALA A 115 -11.11 -0.32 0.18
N VAL A 116 -10.59 0.05 1.36
CA VAL A 116 -9.26 0.68 1.51
C VAL A 116 -8.14 -0.20 0.91
N ARG A 117 -8.25 -1.53 1.08
CA ARG A 117 -7.26 -2.50 0.58
C ARG A 117 -7.43 -2.84 -0.91
N CYS A 118 -8.54 -2.45 -1.52
CA CYS A 118 -8.88 -2.78 -2.91
C CYS A 118 -8.21 -1.88 -3.95
N LYS A 119 -7.58 -0.77 -3.50
CA LYS A 119 -6.94 0.23 -4.38
C LYS A 119 -7.90 0.71 -5.48
N PHE A 120 -9.10 1.17 -5.11
CA PHE A 120 -10.09 1.69 -6.06
C PHE A 120 -9.78 3.12 -6.55
N GLY A 121 -8.93 3.87 -5.84
CA GLY A 121 -8.61 5.25 -6.19
C GLY A 121 -9.86 6.13 -6.18
N LEU A 122 -10.05 6.91 -7.25
CA LEU A 122 -11.19 7.82 -7.41
C LEU A 122 -12.55 7.11 -7.37
N MET A 123 -12.58 5.81 -7.67
CA MET A 123 -13.82 5.01 -7.71
C MET A 123 -14.20 4.45 -6.33
N TYR A 124 -13.51 4.83 -5.25
CA TYR A 124 -13.79 4.31 -3.92
C TYR A 124 -15.25 4.49 -3.51
N ALA A 125 -15.78 5.71 -3.62
CA ALA A 125 -17.13 6.04 -3.16
C ALA A 125 -18.20 5.27 -3.95
N GLU A 126 -18.07 5.26 -5.28
CA GLU A 126 -18.98 4.53 -6.17
C GLU A 126 -18.96 3.02 -5.89
N ARG A 127 -17.78 2.42 -5.72
CA ARG A 127 -17.66 0.99 -5.45
C ARG A 127 -18.28 0.59 -4.12
N VAL A 128 -18.08 1.39 -3.08
CA VAL A 128 -18.71 1.13 -1.76
C VAL A 128 -20.22 1.27 -1.85
N ARG A 129 -20.73 2.35 -2.46
CA ARG A 129 -22.16 2.58 -2.68
C ARG A 129 -22.81 1.40 -3.41
N ASP A 130 -22.24 0.98 -4.54
CA ASP A 130 -22.80 -0.10 -5.35
C ASP A 130 -22.81 -1.43 -4.56
N GLN A 131 -21.76 -1.67 -3.75
CA GLN A 131 -21.68 -2.85 -2.91
C GLN A 131 -22.70 -2.84 -1.75
N ILE A 132 -23.00 -1.68 -1.17
CA ILE A 132 -24.05 -1.53 -0.16
C ILE A 132 -25.40 -1.98 -0.73
N ILE A 133 -25.77 -1.50 -1.92
CA ILE A 133 -27.01 -1.87 -2.60
C ILE A 133 -27.03 -3.36 -2.92
N HIS A 134 -25.92 -3.88 -3.46
CA HIS A 134 -25.83 -5.26 -3.88
C HIS A 134 -25.86 -6.24 -2.71
N GLY A 135 -25.23 -5.91 -1.58
CA GLY A 135 -25.04 -6.83 -0.47
C GLY A 135 -25.86 -6.60 0.79
N THR A 136 -26.72 -5.58 0.84
CA THR A 136 -27.71 -5.41 1.92
C THR A 136 -28.72 -6.56 1.95
N SER A 137 -29.05 -7.02 3.15
CA SER A 137 -30.06 -8.07 3.36
C SER A 137 -31.49 -7.54 3.30
N ASN A 138 -31.69 -6.22 3.49
CA ASN A 138 -33.01 -5.60 3.55
C ASN A 138 -33.45 -5.11 2.16
N SER A 139 -34.46 -5.79 1.58
CA SER A 139 -35.00 -5.45 0.27
C SER A 139 -35.60 -4.05 0.18
N ARG A 140 -36.26 -3.57 1.26
CA ARG A 140 -36.85 -2.22 1.30
C ARG A 140 -35.77 -1.14 1.31
N VAL A 141 -34.66 -1.38 2.01
CA VAL A 141 -33.51 -0.46 2.00
C VAL A 141 -32.92 -0.42 0.60
N ARG A 142 -32.69 -1.58 -0.03
CA ARG A 142 -32.22 -1.64 -1.43
C ARG A 142 -33.12 -0.88 -2.39
N GLU A 143 -34.44 -1.07 -2.31
CA GLU A 143 -35.40 -0.37 -3.17
C GLU A 143 -35.36 1.15 -2.97
N LYS A 144 -35.34 1.61 -1.71
CA LYS A 144 -35.19 3.04 -1.39
C LYS A 144 -33.89 3.63 -1.92
N LEU A 145 -32.77 2.91 -1.80
CA LEU A 145 -31.48 3.36 -2.33
C LEU A 145 -31.52 3.48 -3.86
N LEU A 146 -32.10 2.49 -4.55
CA LEU A 146 -32.24 2.52 -6.00
C LEU A 146 -33.15 3.65 -6.50
N ALA A 147 -34.15 4.06 -5.71
CA ALA A 147 -35.05 5.15 -6.07
C ALA A 147 -34.37 6.53 -6.14
N TYR A 148 -33.19 6.71 -5.53
CA TYR A 148 -32.41 7.96 -5.65
C TYR A 148 -31.74 8.13 -7.03
N GLY A 149 -31.64 7.07 -7.84
CA GLY A 149 -31.06 7.14 -9.18
C GLY A 149 -29.64 7.73 -9.20
N GLU A 150 -29.42 8.71 -10.07
CA GLU A 150 -28.11 9.37 -10.27
C GLU A 150 -27.68 10.23 -9.08
N GLU A 151 -28.61 10.64 -8.21
CA GLU A 151 -28.29 11.48 -7.05
C GLU A 151 -27.76 10.70 -5.84
N LEU A 152 -27.65 9.37 -5.96
CA LEU A 152 -27.17 8.52 -4.88
C LEU A 152 -25.65 8.66 -4.72
N SER A 153 -25.25 9.40 -3.68
CA SER A 153 -23.88 9.47 -3.19
C SER A 153 -23.63 8.42 -2.11
N LEU A 154 -22.35 8.17 -1.80
CA LEU A 154 -21.98 7.30 -0.68
C LEU A 154 -22.55 7.85 0.64
N GLU A 155 -22.48 9.15 0.88
CA GLU A 155 -23.00 9.80 2.10
C GLU A 155 -24.51 9.57 2.32
N LYS A 156 -25.29 9.48 1.23
CA LYS A 156 -26.73 9.19 1.30
C LYS A 156 -27.03 7.69 1.47
N ALA A 157 -26.06 6.83 1.19
CA ALA A 157 -26.22 5.37 1.21
C ALA A 157 -25.87 4.75 2.57
N GLU A 158 -25.42 5.55 3.54
CA GLU A 158 -24.93 5.12 4.86
C GLU A 158 -25.89 5.41 6.00
#